data_AF-A0A5E4G457-F1
#
_entry.id   AF-A0A5E4G457-F1
#
_cell.length_a   1.000
_cell.length_b   1.000
_cell.length_c   1.000
_cell.angle_alpha   90.00
_cell.angle_beta   90.00
_cell.angle_gamma   90.00
#
_symmetry.space_group_name_H-M   'P 1'
#
loop_
_entity.id
_entity.type
_entity.pdbx_description
1 polymer ?
#
loop_
_entity_poly.entity_id
_entity_poly.type
_entity_poly.pdbx_seq_one_letter_code
_entity_poly.pdbx_strand_id
1 'polypeptide(L)'
;MIMNSTKVAVVGSGISGAVCASNLARNGISVTLFESTRGPGGRMSQRREVAEDGKELLFDHGAPFFNANNTEVRGLVHEWEAKGLVACWREKFGCFDRVSNKFVDLEQEGLISKRYVGIPGMNSVCRALCHEPGVESKFGVSVGRLEWLEDENLWSLIGLDGQNLGQFKGVVAADKNVVSPRFTSVTGRPPPLDLSLVTELAVKLNDIPVRPCFALMIAFAEPLSSIPFKGFSIKNSEVLSWAHCDSSKPGRSTSSERWVLHSTMEYAQTIIAQTGLQKPSNATLTKVAEELFQELQSMGLNISQPLFKKAHRWYAIPLDFVDRGAAFPATSIAREEKCLWDKNKRLAICGDFCVSPDVEGAIVSGIAAASKLTDVLSCL
;
A
#
# COMPACT_ATOMS: atom_id res chain seq x y z
N MET A 1 -37.22 18.51 6.20
CA MET A 1 -35.92 19.15 5.95
C MET A 1 -34.85 18.10 6.15
N ILE A 2 -34.26 17.60 5.06
CA ILE A 2 -33.12 16.68 5.16
C ILE A 2 -31.93 17.57 5.55
N MET A 3 -31.43 17.44 6.79
CA MET A 3 -30.16 18.05 7.16
C MET A 3 -29.14 17.58 6.12
N ASN A 4 -28.56 18.51 5.39
CA ASN A 4 -27.59 18.21 4.35
C ASN A 4 -26.33 17.69 5.07
N SER A 5 -26.24 16.38 5.30
CA SER A 5 -25.17 15.79 6.11
C SER A 5 -23.84 16.16 5.48
N THR A 6 -22.94 16.78 6.24
CA THR A 6 -21.60 17.14 5.77
C THR A 6 -20.93 15.91 5.18
N LYS A 7 -20.71 15.92 3.86
CA LYS A 7 -20.21 14.78 3.11
C LYS A 7 -18.80 15.04 2.60
N VAL A 8 -17.87 14.14 2.90
CA VAL A 8 -16.48 14.18 2.44
C VAL A 8 -16.22 13.02 1.48
N ALA A 9 -15.46 13.28 0.41
CA ALA A 9 -14.96 12.22 -0.46
C ALA A 9 -13.53 11.82 -0.04
N VAL A 10 -13.26 10.51 0.00
CA VAL A 10 -11.91 9.97 0.19
C VAL A 10 -11.53 9.18 -1.07
N VAL A 11 -10.45 9.56 -1.74
CA VAL A 11 -9.96 8.90 -2.95
C VAL A 11 -8.77 8.01 -2.59
N GLY A 12 -8.99 6.70 -2.62
CA GLY A 12 -8.03 5.66 -2.26
C GLY A 12 -8.41 4.92 -0.97
N SER A 13 -8.44 3.59 -1.03
CA SER A 13 -8.75 2.69 0.10
C SER A 13 -7.51 1.99 0.69
N GLY A 14 -6.33 2.58 0.46
CA GLY A 14 -5.13 2.24 1.24
C GLY A 14 -5.34 2.57 2.72
N ILE A 15 -4.40 2.14 3.57
CA ILE A 15 -4.54 2.32 5.02
C ILE A 15 -4.71 3.79 5.43
N SER A 16 -4.05 4.74 4.77
CA SER A 16 -4.23 6.18 5.00
C SER A 16 -5.66 6.64 4.78
N GLY A 17 -6.24 6.29 3.62
CA GLY A 17 -7.62 6.65 3.28
C GLY A 17 -8.64 5.93 4.15
N ALA A 18 -8.42 4.65 4.46
CA ALA A 18 -9.32 3.87 5.31
C ALA A 18 -9.34 4.40 6.76
N VAL A 19 -8.17 4.72 7.33
CA VAL A 19 -8.06 5.36 8.65
C VAL A 19 -8.70 6.73 8.64
N CYS A 20 -8.45 7.53 7.61
CA CYS A 20 -9.04 8.87 7.48
C CYS A 20 -10.58 8.79 7.43
N ALA A 21 -11.13 7.93 6.58
CA ALA A 21 -12.57 7.74 6.43
C ALA A 21 -13.23 7.27 7.73
N SER A 22 -12.65 6.27 8.40
CA SER A 22 -13.17 5.78 9.68
C SER A 22 -13.12 6.86 10.78
N ASN A 23 -12.04 7.65 10.87
CA ASN A 23 -11.95 8.75 11.84
C ASN A 23 -12.98 9.86 11.56
N LEU A 24 -13.16 10.26 10.30
CA LEU A 24 -14.20 11.23 9.93
C LEU A 24 -15.60 10.72 10.30
N ALA A 25 -15.91 9.46 9.96
CA ALA A 25 -17.19 8.85 10.27
C ALA A 25 -17.47 8.76 11.77
N ARG A 26 -16.45 8.40 12.58
CA ARG A 26 -16.55 8.41 14.06
C ARG A 26 -16.81 9.79 14.65
N ASN A 27 -16.44 10.86 13.93
CA ASN A 27 -16.74 12.24 14.29
C ASN A 27 -18.05 12.76 13.65
N GLY A 28 -18.91 11.87 13.16
CA GLY A 28 -20.24 12.20 12.64
C GLY A 28 -20.25 12.79 11.22
N ILE A 29 -19.12 12.77 10.51
CA ILE A 29 -19.01 13.24 9.13
C ILE A 29 -19.29 12.09 8.17
N SER A 30 -20.28 12.23 7.29
CA SER A 30 -20.57 11.22 6.26
C SER A 30 -19.44 11.14 5.24
N VAL A 31 -18.97 9.94 4.93
CA VAL A 31 -17.86 9.74 3.97
C VAL A 31 -18.32 8.88 2.80
N THR A 32 -17.98 9.27 1.57
CA THR A 32 -17.90 8.32 0.44
C THR A 32 -16.45 8.06 0.10
N LEU A 33 -16.04 6.80 0.18
CA LEU A 33 -14.71 6.35 -0.19
C LEU A 33 -14.74 5.77 -1.60
N PHE A 34 -13.81 6.19 -2.46
CA PHE A 34 -13.67 5.72 -3.83
C PHE A 34 -12.37 4.95 -4.01
N GLU A 35 -12.46 3.77 -4.61
CA GLU A 35 -11.31 2.92 -4.90
C GLU A 35 -11.41 2.35 -6.32
N SER A 36 -10.35 2.56 -7.10
CA SER A 36 -10.25 2.07 -8.49
C SER A 36 -10.22 0.54 -8.59
N THR A 37 -9.69 -0.14 -7.58
CA THR A 37 -9.56 -1.59 -7.53
C THR A 37 -10.80 -2.27 -6.93
N ARG A 38 -10.90 -3.59 -7.06
CA ARG A 38 -12.07 -4.37 -6.61
C ARG A 38 -12.22 -4.50 -5.09
N GLY A 39 -11.26 -3.99 -4.32
CA GLY A 39 -11.29 -4.12 -2.87
C GLY A 39 -10.19 -3.32 -2.17
N PRO A 40 -10.24 -3.23 -0.84
CA PRO A 40 -9.40 -2.34 -0.08
C PRO A 40 -8.00 -2.89 0.16
N GLY A 41 -7.09 -1.99 0.56
CA GLY A 41 -5.76 -2.32 1.07
C GLY A 41 -4.62 -1.62 0.33
N GLY A 42 -4.75 -1.31 -0.96
CA GLY A 42 -3.66 -0.76 -1.75
C GLY A 42 -2.39 -1.63 -1.64
N ARG A 43 -1.30 -1.09 -1.09
CA ARG A 43 -0.06 -1.84 -0.85
C ARG A 43 -0.11 -2.80 0.36
N MET A 44 -1.19 -2.81 1.12
CA MET A 44 -1.52 -3.85 2.11
C MET A 44 -2.47 -4.91 1.52
N SER A 45 -2.70 -4.91 0.19
CA SER A 45 -3.62 -5.88 -0.44
C SER A 45 -3.10 -7.31 -0.41
N GLN A 46 -4.04 -8.23 -0.27
CA GLN A 46 -3.80 -9.66 -0.41
C GLN A 46 -4.16 -10.11 -1.83
N ARG A 47 -3.24 -10.84 -2.47
CA ARG A 47 -3.46 -11.44 -3.78
C ARG A 47 -4.13 -12.81 -3.59
N ARG A 48 -5.15 -13.08 -4.41
CA ARG A 48 -5.77 -14.39 -4.55
C ARG A 48 -5.32 -15.02 -5.87
N GLU A 49 -4.83 -16.24 -5.81
CA GLU A 49 -4.46 -17.07 -6.95
C GLU A 49 -5.05 -18.47 -6.75
N VAL A 50 -5.11 -19.27 -7.82
CA VAL A 50 -5.64 -20.63 -7.79
C VAL A 50 -4.55 -21.56 -8.30
N ALA A 51 -4.21 -22.58 -7.51
CA ALA A 51 -3.23 -23.60 -7.90
C ALA A 51 -3.83 -24.55 -8.95
N GLU A 52 -2.98 -25.34 -9.62
CA GLU A 52 -3.43 -26.31 -10.64
C GLU A 52 -4.40 -27.36 -10.08
N ASP A 53 -4.27 -27.69 -8.78
CA ASP A 53 -5.18 -28.59 -8.07
C ASP A 53 -6.50 -27.94 -7.64
N GLY A 54 -6.73 -26.67 -8.04
CA GLY A 54 -7.94 -25.91 -7.74
C GLY A 54 -7.97 -25.24 -6.36
N LYS A 55 -6.94 -25.42 -5.52
CA LYS A 55 -6.89 -24.79 -4.20
C LYS A 55 -6.62 -23.29 -4.29
N GLU A 56 -7.31 -22.53 -3.45
CA GLU A 56 -7.07 -21.09 -3.31
C GLU A 56 -5.75 -20.83 -2.58
N LEU A 57 -4.89 -20.00 -3.18
CA LEU A 57 -3.66 -19.50 -2.58
C LEU A 57 -3.80 -17.99 -2.34
N LEU A 58 -3.45 -17.57 -1.13
CA LEU A 58 -3.51 -16.18 -0.69
C LEU A 58 -2.10 -15.69 -0.36
N PHE A 59 -1.76 -14.47 -0.79
CA PHE A 59 -0.44 -13.87 -0.57
C PHE A 59 -0.53 -12.40 -0.18
N ASP A 60 0.04 -12.01 0.96
CA ASP A 60 0.29 -10.59 1.26
C ASP A 60 1.51 -10.08 0.46
N HIS A 61 1.31 -9.88 -0.84
CA HIS A 61 2.39 -9.56 -1.80
C HIS A 61 2.97 -8.13 -1.72
N GLY A 62 2.35 -7.26 -0.93
CA GLY A 62 2.78 -5.88 -0.69
C GLY A 62 3.55 -5.75 0.62
N ALA A 63 2.99 -5.03 1.59
CA ALA A 63 3.57 -4.85 2.93
C ALA A 63 3.63 -6.21 3.69
N PRO A 64 4.83 -6.72 4.05
CA PRO A 64 4.96 -7.99 4.76
C PRO A 64 4.38 -7.96 6.17
N PHE A 65 4.64 -6.86 6.88
CA PHE A 65 4.21 -6.56 8.24
C PHE A 65 4.30 -5.05 8.45
N PHE A 66 3.88 -4.59 9.62
CA PHE A 66 4.13 -3.22 10.06
C PHE A 66 4.51 -3.14 11.53
N ASN A 67 5.15 -2.05 11.90
CA ASN A 67 5.47 -1.74 13.30
C ASN A 67 4.52 -0.65 13.82
N ALA A 68 4.46 -0.53 15.14
CA ALA A 68 3.70 0.52 15.82
C ALA A 68 4.57 1.08 16.95
N ASN A 69 5.36 2.10 16.63
CA ASN A 69 6.25 2.81 17.55
C ASN A 69 5.63 4.13 18.04
N ASN A 70 4.80 4.77 17.22
CA ASN A 70 4.05 5.96 17.55
C ASN A 70 2.93 5.64 18.56
N THR A 71 2.80 6.44 19.60
CA THR A 71 1.83 6.22 20.70
C THR A 71 0.38 6.20 20.22
N GLU A 72 0.00 7.07 19.29
CA GLU A 72 -1.36 7.13 18.74
C GLU A 72 -1.65 5.89 17.89
N VAL A 73 -0.70 5.49 17.06
CA VAL A 73 -0.80 4.27 16.23
C VAL A 73 -0.86 3.02 17.10
N ARG A 74 -0.10 2.97 18.21
CA ARG A 74 -0.18 1.86 19.19
C ARG A 74 -1.58 1.74 19.79
N GLY A 75 -2.23 2.86 20.10
CA GLY A 75 -3.61 2.86 20.58
C GLY A 75 -4.57 2.22 19.58
N LEU A 76 -4.48 2.62 18.31
CA LEU A 76 -5.28 2.03 17.22
C LEU A 76 -4.98 0.54 17.01
N VAL A 77 -3.70 0.15 17.05
CA VAL A 77 -3.32 -1.26 16.91
C VAL A 77 -3.90 -2.10 18.04
N HIS A 78 -3.90 -1.61 19.28
CA HIS A 78 -4.55 -2.31 20.38
C HIS A 78 -6.07 -2.44 20.19
N GLU A 79 -6.74 -1.41 19.65
CA GLU A 79 -8.15 -1.50 19.28
C GLU A 79 -8.38 -2.57 18.19
N TRP A 80 -7.52 -2.61 17.17
CA TRP A 80 -7.60 -3.59 16.08
C TRP A 80 -7.28 -5.02 16.54
N GLU A 81 -6.33 -5.20 17.45
CA GLU A 81 -6.05 -6.49 18.10
C GLU A 81 -7.27 -6.97 18.89
N ALA A 82 -7.89 -6.10 19.70
CA ALA A 82 -9.10 -6.44 20.45
C ALA A 82 -10.28 -6.83 19.56
N LYS A 83 -10.34 -6.27 18.33
CA LYS A 83 -11.33 -6.63 17.30
C LYS A 83 -10.93 -7.85 16.45
N GLY A 84 -9.76 -8.45 16.70
CA GLY A 84 -9.26 -9.59 15.93
C GLY A 84 -8.82 -9.24 14.50
N LEU A 85 -8.61 -7.96 14.19
CA LEU A 85 -8.23 -7.48 12.85
C LEU A 85 -6.72 -7.54 12.60
N VAL A 86 -5.92 -7.56 13.67
CA VAL A 86 -4.45 -7.58 13.67
C VAL A 86 -3.95 -8.54 14.73
N ALA A 87 -2.80 -9.17 14.53
CA ALA A 87 -2.01 -9.74 15.61
C ALA A 87 -0.51 -9.58 15.40
N CYS A 88 0.24 -9.77 16.47
CA CYS A 88 1.70 -9.88 16.43
C CYS A 88 2.14 -11.17 15.70
N TRP A 89 3.01 -11.04 14.70
CA TRP A 89 3.62 -12.14 13.99
C TRP A 89 4.89 -12.58 14.73
N ARG A 90 4.75 -13.64 15.52
CA ARG A 90 5.76 -14.14 16.47
C ARG A 90 6.61 -15.24 15.86
N GLU A 91 7.42 -14.86 14.87
CA GLU A 91 8.36 -15.75 14.20
C GLU A 91 9.80 -15.28 14.37
N LYS A 92 10.75 -16.14 14.01
CA LYS A 92 12.17 -15.79 13.95
C LYS A 92 12.52 -15.07 12.66
N PHE A 93 13.33 -14.02 12.78
CA PHE A 93 13.78 -13.22 11.63
C PHE A 93 15.30 -13.13 11.56
N GLY A 94 15.84 -13.14 10.35
CA GLY A 94 17.29 -13.12 10.15
C GLY A 94 17.75 -12.25 8.99
N CYS A 95 19.03 -12.35 8.69
CA CYS A 95 19.65 -11.77 7.51
C CYS A 95 20.43 -12.86 6.78
N PHE A 96 20.27 -12.99 5.48
CA PHE A 96 21.17 -13.77 4.64
C PHE A 96 22.19 -12.85 4.01
N ASP A 97 23.48 -13.14 4.16
CA ASP A 97 24.55 -12.38 3.49
C ASP A 97 25.13 -13.20 2.34
N ARG A 98 25.03 -12.66 1.11
CA ARG A 98 25.55 -13.32 -0.10
C ARG A 98 27.06 -13.43 -0.14
N VAL A 99 27.79 -12.55 0.54
CA VAL A 99 29.27 -12.59 0.54
C VAL A 99 29.75 -13.78 1.38
N SER A 100 29.22 -13.92 2.59
CA SER A 100 29.56 -15.07 3.45
C SER A 100 28.76 -16.34 3.14
N ASN A 101 27.71 -16.23 2.33
CA ASN A 101 26.72 -17.27 2.01
C ASN A 101 26.14 -17.94 3.27
N LYS A 102 25.84 -17.11 4.28
CA LYS A 102 25.37 -17.56 5.59
C LYS A 102 24.23 -16.72 6.11
N PHE A 103 23.44 -17.37 6.94
CA PHE A 103 22.47 -16.71 7.80
C PHE A 103 23.17 -16.07 9.01
N VAL A 104 22.86 -14.80 9.24
CA VAL A 104 23.24 -14.02 10.41
C VAL A 104 21.96 -13.73 11.19
N ASP A 105 21.95 -14.06 12.46
CA ASP A 105 20.83 -13.77 13.35
C ASP A 105 20.82 -12.28 13.71
N LEU A 106 19.72 -11.59 13.39
CA LEU A 106 19.53 -10.18 13.75
C LEU A 106 19.00 -10.03 15.18
N GLU A 107 18.59 -11.12 15.84
CA GLU A 107 17.95 -11.10 17.16
C GLU A 107 18.91 -10.82 18.32
N GLN A 108 20.24 -10.79 18.08
CA GLN A 108 21.23 -10.47 19.11
C GLN A 108 21.36 -8.97 19.43
N GLU A 109 20.88 -8.06 18.58
CA GLU A 109 21.08 -6.60 18.75
C GLU A 109 19.93 -5.83 19.44
N GLY A 110 19.18 -6.50 20.32
CA GLY A 110 18.56 -5.81 21.47
C GLY A 110 17.66 -4.60 21.22
N LEU A 111 16.63 -4.71 20.37
CA LEU A 111 15.30 -4.09 20.56
C LEU A 111 14.35 -4.61 19.47
N ILE A 112 13.61 -5.69 19.73
CA ILE A 112 12.66 -6.22 18.74
C ILE A 112 11.38 -5.37 18.76
N SER A 113 11.21 -4.50 17.77
CA SER A 113 9.92 -3.87 17.51
C SER A 113 8.91 -4.94 17.12
N LYS A 114 7.74 -4.96 17.79
CA LYS A 114 6.67 -5.91 17.47
C LYS A 114 6.26 -5.75 16.01
N ARG A 115 6.18 -6.87 15.29
CA ARG A 115 5.72 -6.92 13.89
C ARG A 115 4.26 -7.34 13.88
N TYR A 116 3.41 -6.52 13.32
CA TYR A 116 1.97 -6.75 13.24
C TYR A 116 1.56 -7.09 11.82
N VAL A 117 0.53 -7.94 11.71
CA VAL A 117 -0.08 -8.33 10.44
C VAL A 117 -1.59 -8.33 10.58
N GLY A 118 -2.32 -7.94 9.54
CA GLY A 118 -3.79 -8.04 9.53
C GLY A 118 -4.25 -9.51 9.52
N ILE A 119 -5.43 -9.85 10.03
CA ILE A 119 -5.99 -11.22 10.08
C ILE A 119 -7.38 -11.26 9.42
N PRO A 120 -7.69 -12.24 8.54
CA PRO A 120 -6.81 -13.32 8.06
C PRO A 120 -5.79 -12.87 7.00
N GLY A 121 -5.84 -11.61 6.57
CA GLY A 121 -4.97 -11.03 5.55
C GLY A 121 -4.50 -9.64 5.90
N MET A 122 -3.42 -9.17 5.26
CA MET A 122 -2.88 -7.84 5.55
C MET A 122 -3.91 -6.72 5.29
N ASN A 123 -4.84 -6.91 4.35
CA ASN A 123 -5.88 -5.92 4.03
C ASN A 123 -7.09 -5.94 4.96
N SER A 124 -7.15 -6.84 5.95
CA SER A 124 -8.31 -6.96 6.84
C SER A 124 -8.62 -5.67 7.60
N VAL A 125 -7.58 -4.95 8.05
CA VAL A 125 -7.75 -3.65 8.72
C VAL A 125 -8.42 -2.65 7.79
N CYS A 126 -7.86 -2.46 6.59
CA CYS A 126 -8.44 -1.55 5.60
C CYS A 126 -9.89 -1.94 5.26
N ARG A 127 -10.17 -3.24 5.13
CA ARG A 127 -11.52 -3.75 4.88
C ARG A 127 -12.48 -3.38 6.00
N ALA A 128 -12.12 -3.61 7.26
CA ALA A 128 -12.97 -3.28 8.40
C ALA A 128 -13.25 -1.77 8.47
N LEU A 129 -12.22 -0.94 8.31
CA LEU A 129 -12.35 0.52 8.36
C LEU A 129 -13.19 1.09 7.21
N CYS A 130 -13.13 0.48 6.02
CA CYS A 130 -13.99 0.84 4.88
C CYS A 130 -15.48 0.50 5.10
N HIS A 131 -15.81 -0.32 6.11
CA HIS A 131 -17.18 -0.66 6.50
C HIS A 131 -17.57 -0.07 7.87
N GLU A 132 -16.78 0.87 8.40
CA GLU A 132 -17.16 1.63 9.60
C GLU A 132 -18.52 2.35 9.34
N PRO A 133 -19.47 2.32 10.29
CA PRO A 133 -20.72 3.06 10.14
C PRO A 133 -20.46 4.53 9.81
N GLY A 134 -21.10 5.03 8.74
CA GLY A 134 -20.87 6.37 8.19
C GLY A 134 -19.92 6.43 6.98
N VAL A 135 -19.27 5.31 6.64
CA VAL A 135 -18.44 5.17 5.42
C VAL A 135 -19.20 4.41 4.33
N GLU A 136 -19.47 5.08 3.21
CA GLU A 136 -19.99 4.49 1.98
C GLU A 136 -18.82 4.17 1.04
N SER A 137 -18.38 2.92 0.97
CA SER A 137 -17.27 2.51 0.11
C SER A 137 -17.71 2.08 -1.29
N LYS A 138 -17.09 2.65 -2.32
CA LYS A 138 -17.29 2.36 -3.75
C LYS A 138 -16.02 1.79 -4.37
N PHE A 139 -15.97 0.47 -4.49
CA PHE A 139 -14.86 -0.27 -5.14
C PHE A 139 -15.09 -0.42 -6.64
N GLY A 140 -14.01 -0.52 -7.42
CA GLY A 140 -14.06 -0.55 -8.89
C GLY A 140 -14.41 0.80 -9.53
N VAL A 141 -14.37 1.88 -8.76
CA VAL A 141 -14.72 3.24 -9.20
C VAL A 141 -13.47 4.09 -9.23
N SER A 142 -12.96 4.34 -10.43
CA SER A 142 -11.80 5.21 -10.65
C SER A 142 -12.26 6.66 -10.73
N VAL A 143 -11.79 7.53 -9.84
CA VAL A 143 -12.00 8.98 -9.97
C VAL A 143 -11.11 9.50 -11.10
N GLY A 144 -11.72 10.18 -12.07
CA GLY A 144 -11.06 10.71 -13.26
C GLY A 144 -10.79 12.22 -13.20
N ARG A 145 -11.60 12.97 -12.43
CA ARG A 145 -11.45 14.42 -12.27
C ARG A 145 -12.02 14.90 -10.94
N LEU A 146 -11.29 15.81 -10.30
CA LEU A 146 -11.65 16.58 -9.12
C LEU A 146 -11.78 18.04 -9.54
N GLU A 147 -12.98 18.60 -9.41
CA GLU A 147 -13.26 19.99 -9.78
C GLU A 147 -13.77 20.76 -8.58
N TRP A 148 -13.19 21.93 -8.33
CA TRP A 148 -13.67 22.84 -7.30
C TRP A 148 -14.69 23.80 -7.91
N LEU A 149 -15.90 23.80 -7.35
CA LEU A 149 -17.00 24.68 -7.73
C LEU A 149 -16.98 25.90 -6.80
N GLU A 150 -16.38 27.00 -7.26
CA GLU A 150 -16.18 28.22 -6.46
C GLU A 150 -17.50 28.79 -5.89
N ASP A 151 -18.54 28.89 -6.73
CA ASP A 151 -19.82 29.48 -6.34
C ASP A 151 -20.54 28.67 -5.24
N GLU A 152 -20.39 27.36 -5.25
CA GLU A 152 -21.04 26.45 -4.30
C GLU A 152 -20.16 26.13 -3.09
N ASN A 153 -18.86 26.46 -3.16
CA ASN A 153 -17.83 25.97 -2.27
C ASN A 153 -17.96 24.45 -2.08
N LEU A 154 -17.92 23.69 -3.17
CA LEU A 154 -18.05 22.23 -3.19
C LEU A 154 -17.04 21.62 -4.17
N TRP A 155 -16.64 20.38 -3.89
CA TRP A 155 -15.93 19.54 -4.86
C TRP A 155 -16.91 18.71 -5.67
N SER A 156 -16.77 18.70 -6.98
CA SER A 156 -17.43 17.77 -7.91
C SER A 156 -16.46 16.67 -8.33
N LEU A 157 -16.88 15.42 -8.17
CA LEU A 157 -16.09 14.24 -8.56
C LEU A 157 -16.69 13.60 -9.82
N ILE A 158 -15.84 13.37 -10.82
CA ILE A 158 -16.23 12.68 -12.05
C ILE A 158 -15.40 11.41 -12.19
N GLY A 159 -16.05 10.29 -12.51
CA GLY A 159 -15.42 9.01 -12.76
C GLY A 159 -14.59 9.01 -14.03
N LEU A 160 -13.63 8.09 -14.12
CA LEU A 160 -12.84 7.89 -15.34
C LEU A 160 -13.73 7.45 -16.53
N ASP A 161 -14.88 6.85 -16.26
CA ASP A 161 -15.91 6.53 -17.25
C ASP A 161 -16.84 7.71 -17.59
N GLY A 162 -16.67 8.86 -16.94
CA GLY A 162 -17.49 10.07 -17.11
C GLY A 162 -18.71 10.13 -16.20
N GLN A 163 -18.95 9.14 -15.34
CA GLN A 163 -20.08 9.19 -14.41
C GLN A 163 -19.91 10.29 -13.36
N ASN A 164 -20.99 10.98 -13.00
CA ASN A 164 -21.01 11.88 -11.87
C ASN A 164 -20.98 11.08 -10.56
N LEU A 165 -19.95 11.28 -9.74
CA LEU A 165 -19.75 10.57 -8.48
C LEU A 165 -20.29 11.32 -7.26
N GLY A 166 -20.70 12.57 -7.45
CA GLY A 166 -21.34 13.42 -6.46
C GLY A 166 -20.55 14.69 -6.13
N GLN A 167 -21.17 15.52 -5.30
CA GLN A 167 -20.57 16.74 -4.75
C GLN A 167 -20.26 16.58 -3.25
N PHE A 168 -19.16 17.18 -2.80
CA PHE A 168 -18.61 16.98 -1.46
C PHE A 168 -18.11 18.29 -0.86
N LYS A 169 -18.26 18.45 0.46
CA LYS A 169 -17.76 19.63 1.18
C LYS A 169 -16.24 19.61 1.28
N GLY A 170 -15.62 18.44 1.38
CA GLY A 170 -14.16 18.29 1.39
C GLY A 170 -13.73 17.03 0.65
N VAL A 171 -12.44 16.99 0.29
CA VAL A 171 -11.82 15.85 -0.40
C VAL A 171 -10.55 15.45 0.35
N VAL A 172 -10.32 14.14 0.45
CA VAL A 172 -9.05 13.55 0.87
C VAL A 172 -8.49 12.75 -0.31
N ALA A 173 -7.33 13.16 -0.83
CA ALA A 173 -6.57 12.37 -1.78
C ALA A 173 -5.56 11.50 -1.02
N ALA A 174 -5.90 10.21 -0.84
CA ALA A 174 -5.09 9.24 -0.10
C ALA A 174 -4.17 8.40 -1.03
N ASP A 175 -4.09 8.76 -2.31
CA ASP A 175 -3.21 8.17 -3.31
C ASP A 175 -2.50 9.28 -4.09
N LYS A 176 -1.17 9.23 -4.15
CA LYS A 176 -0.35 10.16 -4.94
C LYS A 176 -0.60 10.09 -6.44
N ASN A 177 -1.23 9.00 -6.93
CA ASN A 177 -1.64 8.90 -8.33
C ASN A 177 -2.66 9.98 -8.74
N VAL A 178 -3.34 10.60 -7.77
CA VAL A 178 -4.29 11.71 -8.00
C VAL A 178 -3.62 12.92 -8.67
N VAL A 179 -2.31 13.09 -8.49
CA VAL A 179 -1.50 14.18 -9.09
C VAL A 179 -0.37 13.67 -9.99
N SER A 180 -0.18 12.35 -10.09
CA SER A 180 0.98 11.78 -10.80
C SER A 180 0.76 11.77 -12.31
N PRO A 181 1.76 12.19 -13.12
CA PRO A 181 1.75 12.01 -14.57
C PRO A 181 1.54 10.55 -15.02
N ARG A 182 1.79 9.58 -14.12
CA ARG A 182 1.44 8.17 -14.35
C ARG A 182 -0.01 7.98 -14.74
N PHE A 183 -0.91 8.77 -14.15
CA PHE A 183 -2.33 8.69 -14.49
C PHE A 183 -2.52 8.88 -16.00
N THR A 184 -1.85 9.86 -16.58
CA THR A 184 -1.83 10.12 -18.02
C THR A 184 -1.23 8.98 -18.82
N SER A 185 -0.08 8.43 -18.41
CA SER A 185 0.56 7.33 -19.15
C SER A 185 -0.29 6.06 -19.18
N VAL A 186 -1.10 5.81 -18.15
CA VAL A 186 -1.95 4.62 -18.03
C VAL A 186 -3.33 4.82 -18.66
N THR A 187 -3.90 6.02 -18.54
CA THR A 187 -5.31 6.28 -18.92
C THR A 187 -5.47 7.14 -20.17
N GLY A 188 -4.41 7.81 -20.63
CA GLY A 188 -4.47 8.82 -21.69
C GLY A 188 -5.14 10.14 -21.28
N ARG A 189 -5.43 10.34 -19.99
CA ARG A 189 -6.13 11.52 -19.45
C ARG A 189 -5.29 12.27 -18.41
N PRO A 190 -5.47 13.58 -18.23
CA PRO A 190 -4.76 14.30 -17.17
C PRO A 190 -5.05 13.72 -15.78
N PRO A 191 -4.16 13.91 -14.79
CA PRO A 191 -4.39 13.46 -13.42
C PRO A 191 -5.70 14.02 -12.83
N PRO A 192 -6.36 13.30 -11.91
CA PRO A 192 -7.64 13.72 -11.36
C PRO A 192 -7.62 15.08 -10.68
N LEU A 193 -6.57 15.41 -9.93
CA LEU A 193 -6.39 16.73 -9.33
C LEU A 193 -5.51 17.59 -10.24
N ASP A 194 -6.09 18.68 -10.74
CA ASP A 194 -5.31 19.71 -11.40
C ASP A 194 -4.47 20.46 -10.36
N LEU A 195 -3.15 20.42 -10.52
CA LEU A 195 -2.20 21.11 -9.64
C LEU A 195 -2.36 22.64 -9.67
N SER A 196 -2.96 23.21 -10.71
CA SER A 196 -3.28 24.64 -10.78
C SER A 196 -4.28 25.06 -9.69
N LEU A 197 -5.10 24.14 -9.19
CA LEU A 197 -6.05 24.38 -8.11
C LEU A 197 -5.37 24.46 -6.74
N VAL A 198 -4.13 23.97 -6.62
CA VAL A 198 -3.42 23.74 -5.36
C VAL A 198 -1.94 24.13 -5.47
N THR A 199 -1.67 25.29 -6.07
CA THR A 199 -0.31 25.76 -6.42
C THR A 199 0.68 25.70 -5.25
N GLU A 200 0.24 26.03 -4.03
CA GLU A 200 1.08 25.96 -2.82
C GLU A 200 1.50 24.52 -2.47
N LEU A 201 0.62 23.54 -2.70
CA LEU A 201 0.89 22.12 -2.44
C LEU A 201 1.64 21.47 -3.60
N ALA A 202 1.46 21.97 -4.82
CA ALA A 202 2.04 21.43 -6.04
C ALA A 202 3.57 21.31 -5.98
N VAL A 203 4.25 22.25 -5.31
CA VAL A 203 5.70 22.23 -5.13
C VAL A 203 6.15 20.99 -4.34
N LYS A 204 5.43 20.62 -3.28
CA LYS A 204 5.75 19.43 -2.45
C LYS A 204 5.34 18.11 -3.11
N LEU A 205 4.34 18.15 -4.00
CA LEU A 205 3.82 16.99 -4.71
C LEU A 205 4.62 16.65 -5.97
N ASN A 206 5.33 17.64 -6.50
CA ASN A 206 6.36 17.40 -7.48
C ASN A 206 7.49 16.60 -6.85
N ASP A 207 7.95 15.57 -7.57
CA ASP A 207 9.15 14.82 -7.21
C ASP A 207 9.05 13.96 -5.95
N ILE A 208 7.97 13.19 -5.79
CA ILE A 208 7.92 12.12 -4.77
C ILE A 208 8.61 10.86 -5.32
N PRO A 209 9.92 10.63 -5.04
CA PRO A 209 10.63 9.45 -5.50
C PRO A 209 9.97 8.20 -4.94
N VAL A 210 9.99 7.13 -5.73
CA VAL A 210 9.56 5.81 -5.27
C VAL A 210 10.62 4.76 -5.60
N ARG A 211 10.42 3.56 -5.04
CA ARG A 211 11.31 2.41 -5.15
C ARG A 211 10.53 1.27 -5.80
N PRO A 212 10.73 0.99 -7.10
CA PRO A 212 10.09 -0.13 -7.77
C PRO A 212 10.55 -1.45 -7.17
N CYS A 213 9.69 -2.45 -7.22
CA CYS A 213 9.99 -3.79 -6.73
C CYS A 213 9.16 -4.83 -7.48
N PHE A 214 9.74 -6.00 -7.71
CA PHE A 214 8.99 -7.20 -8.09
C PHE A 214 8.78 -8.09 -6.87
N ALA A 215 7.54 -8.54 -6.67
CA ALA A 215 7.19 -9.54 -5.67
C ALA A 215 6.98 -10.90 -6.35
N LEU A 216 7.75 -11.90 -5.96
CA LEU A 216 7.50 -13.29 -6.33
C LEU A 216 6.62 -13.94 -5.26
N MET A 217 5.43 -14.39 -5.64
CA MET A 217 4.57 -15.25 -4.82
C MET A 217 4.85 -16.69 -5.19
N ILE A 218 5.21 -17.52 -4.22
CA ILE A 218 5.60 -18.91 -4.45
C ILE A 218 5.01 -19.82 -3.37
N ALA A 219 4.55 -21.02 -3.76
CA ALA A 219 3.99 -22.00 -2.85
C ALA A 219 4.68 -23.36 -3.01
N PHE A 220 4.83 -24.06 -1.90
CA PHE A 220 5.43 -25.38 -1.80
C PHE A 220 4.46 -26.35 -1.11
N ALA A 221 4.50 -27.61 -1.52
CA ALA A 221 3.65 -28.65 -0.94
C ALA A 221 4.13 -28.99 0.47
N GLU A 222 5.45 -29.14 0.60
CA GLU A 222 6.14 -29.41 1.86
C GLU A 222 6.84 -28.14 2.39
N PRO A 223 6.97 -27.99 3.72
CA PRO A 223 7.72 -26.89 4.31
C PRO A 223 9.21 -26.88 3.93
N LEU A 224 9.78 -25.69 3.72
CA LEU A 224 11.20 -25.48 3.44
C LEU A 224 12.02 -25.50 4.75
N SER A 225 12.33 -26.69 5.25
CA SER A 225 13.08 -26.88 6.50
C SER A 225 14.53 -26.37 6.46
N SER A 226 15.10 -26.16 5.26
CA SER A 226 16.44 -25.62 5.06
C SER A 226 16.55 -24.13 5.42
N ILE A 227 15.42 -23.43 5.55
CA ILE A 227 15.37 -22.01 5.91
C ILE A 227 15.05 -21.87 7.40
N PRO A 228 15.99 -21.36 8.23
CA PRO A 228 15.81 -21.33 9.69
C PRO A 228 14.92 -20.18 10.20
N PHE A 229 14.58 -19.21 9.33
CA PHE A 229 13.77 -18.03 9.65
C PHE A 229 12.49 -18.02 8.84
N LYS A 230 11.43 -17.36 9.32
CA LYS A 230 10.21 -17.13 8.54
C LYS A 230 10.13 -15.73 7.93
N GLY A 231 11.13 -14.89 8.16
CA GLY A 231 11.38 -13.68 7.38
C GLY A 231 12.84 -13.27 7.45
N PHE A 232 13.43 -12.85 6.34
CA PHE A 232 14.81 -12.42 6.34
C PHE A 232 15.13 -11.41 5.23
N SER A 233 16.03 -10.48 5.55
CA SER A 233 16.64 -9.59 4.57
C SER A 233 17.78 -10.31 3.85
N ILE A 234 18.04 -9.94 2.60
CA ILE A 234 19.14 -10.50 1.82
C ILE A 234 20.10 -9.35 1.52
N LYS A 235 21.30 -9.41 2.09
CA LYS A 235 22.37 -8.43 1.87
C LYS A 235 23.27 -8.88 0.72
N ASN A 236 23.83 -7.90 0.02
CA ASN A 236 24.78 -8.11 -1.07
C ASN A 236 24.23 -8.99 -2.22
N SER A 237 22.92 -9.02 -2.40
CA SER A 237 22.28 -9.59 -3.59
C SER A 237 21.96 -8.46 -4.56
N GLU A 238 22.17 -8.72 -5.85
CA GLU A 238 21.76 -7.81 -6.91
C GLU A 238 20.26 -7.99 -7.25
N VAL A 239 19.64 -9.09 -6.84
CA VAL A 239 18.33 -9.54 -7.32
C VAL A 239 17.26 -9.52 -6.24
N LEU A 240 17.50 -10.08 -5.05
CA LEU A 240 16.54 -10.18 -3.95
C LEU A 240 16.95 -9.31 -2.75
N SER A 241 15.98 -8.63 -2.15
CA SER A 241 16.18 -7.79 -0.96
C SER A 241 15.55 -8.38 0.30
N TRP A 242 14.45 -9.12 0.16
CA TRP A 242 13.67 -9.64 1.27
C TRP A 242 12.93 -10.93 0.90
N ALA A 243 12.75 -11.82 1.87
CA ALA A 243 11.95 -13.03 1.75
C ALA A 243 11.16 -13.28 3.03
N HIS A 244 9.92 -13.76 2.91
CA HIS A 244 9.15 -14.19 4.08
C HIS A 244 8.15 -15.29 3.80
N CYS A 245 7.89 -16.12 4.81
CA CYS A 245 6.89 -17.17 4.81
C CYS A 245 5.53 -16.57 5.19
N ASP A 246 4.74 -16.21 4.20
CA ASP A 246 3.43 -15.61 4.34
C ASP A 246 2.46 -16.52 5.12
N SER A 247 2.53 -17.84 4.90
CA SER A 247 1.68 -18.82 5.59
C SER A 247 2.01 -18.98 7.08
N SER A 248 3.15 -18.50 7.56
CA SER A 248 3.49 -18.50 9.01
C SER A 248 2.78 -17.40 9.79
N LYS A 249 2.16 -16.43 9.10
CA LYS A 249 1.43 -15.35 9.75
C LYS A 249 0.18 -15.89 10.47
N PRO A 250 -0.22 -15.31 11.62
CA PRO A 250 -1.41 -15.73 12.36
C PRO A 250 -2.68 -15.75 11.48
N GLY A 251 -3.50 -16.80 11.59
CA GLY A 251 -4.78 -16.88 10.86
C GLY A 251 -4.67 -17.17 9.35
N ARG A 252 -3.49 -17.54 8.84
CA ARG A 252 -3.32 -18.02 7.46
C ARG A 252 -3.52 -19.54 7.39
N SER A 253 -3.97 -20.04 6.24
CA SER A 253 -4.03 -21.49 5.98
C SER A 253 -2.65 -22.15 6.06
N THR A 254 -2.58 -23.34 6.64
CA THR A 254 -1.36 -24.16 6.73
C THR A 254 -1.34 -25.30 5.72
N SER A 255 -2.27 -25.32 4.74
CA SER A 255 -2.38 -26.38 3.73
C SER A 255 -1.21 -26.46 2.75
N SER A 256 -0.42 -25.38 2.63
CA SER A 256 0.80 -25.29 1.84
C SER A 256 1.68 -24.19 2.40
N GLU A 257 3.01 -24.35 2.31
CA GLU A 257 3.93 -23.30 2.72
C GLU A 257 4.07 -22.27 1.60
N ARG A 258 3.81 -21.00 1.92
CA ARG A 258 3.77 -19.91 0.95
C ARG A 258 4.80 -18.86 1.32
N TRP A 259 5.61 -18.47 0.35
CA TRP A 259 6.61 -17.45 0.50
C TRP A 259 6.34 -16.29 -0.45
N VAL A 260 6.75 -15.10 -0.02
CA VAL A 260 6.79 -13.90 -0.84
C VAL A 260 8.22 -13.36 -0.80
N LEU A 261 8.82 -13.24 -1.98
CA LEU A 261 10.16 -12.68 -2.16
C LEU A 261 10.04 -11.30 -2.81
N HIS A 262 10.84 -10.34 -2.38
CA HIS A 262 10.91 -9.01 -2.96
C HIS A 262 12.26 -8.79 -3.61
N SER A 263 12.24 -8.27 -4.83
CA SER A 263 13.46 -7.91 -5.55
C SER A 263 14.16 -6.72 -4.90
N THR A 264 15.42 -6.50 -5.27
CA THR A 264 16.08 -5.21 -5.10
C THR A 264 15.41 -4.15 -5.99
N MET A 265 15.70 -2.88 -5.70
CA MET A 265 15.23 -1.76 -6.52
C MET A 265 15.96 -1.76 -7.87
N GLU A 266 17.26 -2.02 -7.84
CA GLU A 266 18.19 -2.00 -8.97
C GLU A 266 17.80 -3.06 -10.02
N TYR A 267 17.48 -4.27 -9.56
CA TYR A 267 16.94 -5.33 -10.43
C TYR A 267 15.64 -4.87 -11.08
N ALA A 268 14.70 -4.33 -10.29
CA ALA A 268 13.42 -3.88 -10.82
C ALA A 268 13.63 -2.79 -11.89
N GLN A 269 14.46 -1.79 -11.61
CA GLN A 269 14.80 -0.71 -12.54
C GLN A 269 15.40 -1.23 -13.85
N THR A 270 16.27 -2.24 -13.77
CA THR A 270 16.85 -2.89 -14.96
C THR A 270 15.78 -3.53 -15.84
N ILE A 271 14.89 -4.33 -15.25
CA ILE A 271 13.79 -4.96 -16.00
C ILE A 271 12.83 -3.91 -16.58
N ILE A 272 12.55 -2.85 -15.84
CA ILE A 272 11.72 -1.72 -16.28
C ILE A 272 12.34 -1.03 -17.49
N ALA A 273 13.63 -0.74 -17.46
CA ALA A 273 14.34 -0.10 -18.56
C ALA A 273 14.29 -0.96 -19.85
N GLN A 274 14.33 -2.29 -19.71
CA GLN A 274 14.26 -3.23 -20.83
C GLN A 274 12.84 -3.42 -21.39
N THR A 275 11.81 -3.34 -20.55
CA THR A 275 10.43 -3.75 -20.90
C THR A 275 9.44 -2.59 -21.00
N GLY A 276 9.87 -1.39 -20.60
CA GLY A 276 9.09 -0.16 -20.65
C GLY A 276 8.12 0.02 -19.49
N LEU A 277 7.43 1.16 -19.55
CA LEU A 277 6.57 1.66 -18.47
C LEU A 277 5.21 0.97 -18.41
N GLN A 278 4.78 0.35 -19.51
CA GLN A 278 3.50 -0.34 -19.61
C GLN A 278 3.46 -1.59 -18.75
N LYS A 279 2.24 -2.12 -18.52
CA LYS A 279 2.04 -3.36 -17.76
C LYS A 279 2.90 -4.48 -18.38
N PRO A 280 3.74 -5.20 -17.60
CA PRO A 280 4.57 -6.26 -18.15
C PRO A 280 3.73 -7.35 -18.77
N SER A 281 4.24 -7.94 -19.86
CA SER A 281 3.64 -9.12 -20.46
C SER A 281 3.69 -10.32 -19.49
N ASN A 282 2.82 -11.31 -19.69
CA ASN A 282 2.89 -12.55 -18.92
C ASN A 282 4.24 -13.24 -19.09
N ALA A 283 4.82 -13.24 -20.30
CA ALA A 283 6.14 -13.80 -20.56
C ALA A 283 7.24 -13.10 -19.75
N THR A 284 7.18 -11.77 -19.65
CA THR A 284 8.10 -10.99 -18.80
C THR A 284 7.96 -11.37 -17.33
N LEU A 285 6.73 -11.47 -16.82
CA LEU A 285 6.50 -11.85 -15.41
C LEU A 285 6.93 -13.29 -15.13
N THR A 286 6.76 -14.22 -16.09
CA THR A 286 7.28 -15.59 -15.96
C THR A 286 8.80 -15.61 -15.91
N LYS A 287 9.48 -14.83 -16.76
CA LYS A 287 10.95 -14.70 -16.74
C LYS A 287 11.44 -14.12 -15.40
N VAL A 288 10.81 -13.04 -14.92
CA VAL A 288 11.14 -12.47 -13.61
C VAL A 288 10.89 -13.48 -12.48
N ALA A 289 9.77 -14.21 -12.51
CA ALA A 289 9.49 -15.24 -11.51
C ALA A 289 10.56 -16.34 -11.48
N GLU A 290 11.08 -16.71 -12.65
CA GLU A 290 12.18 -17.68 -12.77
C GLU A 290 13.48 -17.12 -12.19
N GLU A 291 13.88 -15.90 -12.57
CA GLU A 291 15.12 -15.27 -12.10
C GLU A 291 15.11 -15.05 -10.57
N LEU A 292 14.00 -14.56 -10.01
CA LEU A 292 13.86 -14.40 -8.56
C LEU A 292 13.89 -15.74 -7.81
N PHE A 293 13.35 -16.81 -8.40
CA PHE A 293 13.39 -18.14 -7.80
C PHE A 293 14.80 -18.76 -7.88
N GLN A 294 15.47 -18.63 -9.01
CA GLN A 294 16.86 -19.09 -9.20
C GLN A 294 17.80 -18.39 -8.23
N GLU A 295 17.61 -17.10 -7.98
CA GLU A 295 18.39 -16.38 -6.98
C GLU A 295 18.22 -17.01 -5.58
N LEU A 296 16.99 -17.35 -5.18
CA LEU A 296 16.74 -18.03 -3.92
C LEU A 296 17.42 -19.41 -3.87
N GLN A 297 17.37 -20.18 -4.96
CA GLN A 297 18.04 -21.49 -5.06
C GLN A 297 19.58 -21.36 -4.99
N SER A 298 20.14 -20.27 -5.53
CA SER A 298 21.58 -20.02 -5.53
C SER A 298 22.18 -19.79 -4.13
N MET A 299 21.34 -19.61 -3.10
CA MET A 299 21.76 -19.45 -1.70
C MET A 299 22.30 -20.74 -1.06
N GLY A 300 22.36 -21.86 -1.81
CA GLY A 300 22.81 -23.15 -1.30
C GLY A 300 21.81 -23.83 -0.36
N LEU A 301 20.54 -23.41 -0.44
CA LEU A 301 19.45 -23.97 0.34
C LEU A 301 18.83 -25.15 -0.41
N ASN A 302 18.51 -26.23 0.31
CA ASN A 302 17.75 -27.33 -0.29
C ASN A 302 16.28 -26.89 -0.45
N ILE A 303 15.91 -26.43 -1.64
CA ILE A 303 14.59 -25.89 -1.96
C ILE A 303 13.95 -26.79 -3.02
N SER A 304 12.82 -27.40 -2.68
CA SER A 304 12.04 -28.23 -3.59
C SER A 304 11.43 -27.40 -4.72
N GLN A 305 10.95 -28.07 -5.78
CA GLN A 305 10.19 -27.37 -6.82
C GLN A 305 8.86 -26.83 -6.24
N PRO A 306 8.46 -25.60 -6.61
CA PRO A 306 7.21 -25.03 -6.14
C PRO A 306 6.01 -25.60 -6.91
N LEU A 307 4.87 -25.72 -6.24
CA LEU A 307 3.59 -26.05 -6.88
C LEU A 307 2.96 -24.83 -7.57
N PHE A 308 3.40 -23.62 -7.20
CA PHE A 308 2.93 -22.37 -7.78
C PHE A 308 4.02 -21.31 -7.70
N LYS A 309 4.21 -20.53 -8.77
CA LYS A 309 5.06 -19.33 -8.77
C LYS A 309 4.49 -18.26 -9.69
N LYS A 310 4.47 -17.00 -9.23
CA LYS A 310 4.00 -15.86 -10.03
C LYS A 310 4.59 -14.55 -9.55
N ALA A 311 5.15 -13.77 -10.48
CA ALA A 311 5.66 -12.44 -10.17
C ALA A 311 4.58 -11.36 -10.30
N HIS A 312 4.72 -10.31 -9.49
CA HIS A 312 3.93 -9.09 -9.52
C HIS A 312 4.87 -7.87 -9.53
N ARG A 313 4.55 -6.84 -10.30
CA ARG A 313 5.35 -5.61 -10.37
C ARG A 313 4.69 -4.48 -9.57
N TRP A 314 5.30 -4.10 -8.45
CA TRP A 314 5.05 -2.83 -7.78
C TRP A 314 5.82 -1.73 -8.52
N TYR A 315 5.15 -1.09 -9.48
CA TYR A 315 5.83 -0.32 -10.52
C TYR A 315 5.81 1.19 -10.33
N ALA A 316 6.87 1.83 -10.83
CA ALA A 316 7.23 3.21 -10.72
C ALA A 316 7.62 3.83 -12.09
N ILE A 317 7.06 4.97 -12.51
CA ILE A 317 7.43 5.58 -13.81
C ILE A 317 8.58 6.57 -13.61
N PRO A 318 9.75 6.39 -14.27
CA PRO A 318 10.75 7.42 -14.43
C PRO A 318 10.28 8.39 -15.52
N LEU A 319 10.14 9.67 -15.18
CA LEU A 319 10.17 10.77 -16.14
C LEU A 319 11.32 11.68 -15.69
N ASP A 320 12.30 11.87 -16.58
CA ASP A 320 13.43 12.81 -16.49
C ASP A 320 14.01 12.97 -15.07
N PHE A 321 14.69 11.92 -14.61
CA PHE A 321 15.39 11.83 -13.31
C PHE A 321 14.50 11.71 -12.05
N VAL A 322 13.18 11.60 -12.20
CA VAL A 322 12.27 11.54 -11.04
C VAL A 322 11.25 10.40 -11.16
N ASP A 323 11.22 9.54 -10.15
CA ASP A 323 10.39 8.34 -10.12
C ASP A 323 9.03 8.57 -9.43
N ARG A 324 7.89 8.39 -10.12
CA ARG A 324 6.57 8.87 -9.64
C ARG A 324 5.41 7.87 -9.65
N GLY A 325 5.63 6.54 -9.74
CA GLY A 325 4.53 5.56 -9.85
C GLY A 325 4.02 4.92 -8.55
N ALA A 326 3.17 3.89 -8.62
CA ALA A 326 2.48 3.25 -7.48
C ALA A 326 3.38 2.36 -6.58
N ALA A 327 4.69 2.47 -6.73
CA ALA A 327 5.66 1.78 -5.91
C ALA A 327 5.87 2.49 -4.55
N PHE A 328 6.74 1.94 -3.71
CA PHE A 328 6.95 2.42 -2.35
C PHE A 328 7.71 3.76 -2.34
N PRO A 329 7.20 4.83 -1.73
CA PRO A 329 7.94 6.09 -1.56
C PRO A 329 9.35 5.88 -0.99
N ALA A 330 10.28 6.69 -1.47
CA ALA A 330 11.64 6.71 -0.97
C ALA A 330 11.84 7.77 0.12
N THR A 331 11.04 8.84 0.10
CA THR A 331 11.16 9.99 0.99
C THR A 331 9.81 10.42 1.55
N SER A 332 9.86 11.32 2.54
CA SER A 332 8.69 11.94 3.17
C SER A 332 8.63 13.41 2.80
N ILE A 333 7.46 13.93 2.40
CA ILE A 333 7.29 15.32 1.95
C ILE A 333 6.60 16.26 2.96
N ALA A 334 6.11 15.71 4.08
CA ALA A 334 5.32 16.44 5.08
C ALA A 334 5.49 15.83 6.47
N ARG A 335 6.74 15.63 6.92
CA ARG A 335 7.03 14.95 8.20
C ARG A 335 6.43 15.68 9.39
N GLU A 336 6.50 17.00 9.39
CA GLU A 336 6.03 17.86 10.47
C GLU A 336 4.53 18.08 10.39
N GLU A 337 4.02 18.40 9.19
CA GLU A 337 2.60 18.69 8.97
C GLU A 337 1.74 17.41 8.93
N LYS A 338 2.37 16.25 8.73
CA LYS A 338 1.81 14.89 8.62
C LYS A 338 0.89 14.65 7.42
N CYS A 339 0.31 15.68 6.85
CA CYS A 339 -0.43 15.67 5.58
C CYS A 339 -0.28 17.04 4.90
N LEU A 340 -0.56 17.12 3.60
CA LEU A 340 -0.72 18.40 2.92
C LEU A 340 -2.17 18.86 3.06
N TRP A 341 -2.39 20.16 3.24
CA TRP A 341 -3.69 20.71 3.58
C TRP A 341 -3.93 22.06 2.90
N ASP A 342 -5.01 22.15 2.12
CA ASP A 342 -5.57 23.42 1.65
C ASP A 342 -6.86 23.69 2.43
N LYS A 343 -6.80 24.69 3.32
CA LYS A 343 -7.93 25.07 4.17
C LYS A 343 -9.09 25.67 3.38
N ASN A 344 -8.79 26.46 2.35
CA ASN A 344 -9.79 27.22 1.60
C ASN A 344 -10.67 26.28 0.77
N LYS A 345 -10.03 25.28 0.14
CA LYS A 345 -10.75 24.25 -0.64
C LYS A 345 -11.11 23.02 0.18
N ARG A 346 -10.69 22.93 1.45
CA ARG A 346 -10.92 21.75 2.32
C ARG A 346 -10.42 20.46 1.66
N LEU A 347 -9.19 20.53 1.14
CA LEU A 347 -8.51 19.40 0.49
C LEU A 347 -7.35 18.94 1.36
N ALA A 348 -7.37 17.66 1.73
CA ALA A 348 -6.23 17.00 2.37
C ALA A 348 -5.57 16.02 1.40
N ILE A 349 -4.24 15.95 1.42
CA ILE A 349 -3.48 14.91 0.71
C ILE A 349 -2.65 14.15 1.74
N CYS A 350 -2.86 12.84 1.79
CA CYS A 350 -2.27 11.98 2.81
C CYS A 350 -1.77 10.66 2.22
N GLY A 351 -0.87 10.02 2.96
CA GLY A 351 -0.24 8.77 2.56
C GLY A 351 1.07 8.55 3.30
N ASP A 352 1.67 7.39 3.09
CA ASP A 352 3.00 7.06 3.60
C ASP A 352 4.07 8.05 3.10
N PHE A 353 3.93 8.57 1.88
CA PHE A 353 4.83 9.61 1.36
C PHE A 353 4.80 10.93 2.16
N CYS A 354 3.85 11.15 3.06
CA CYS A 354 3.83 12.36 3.88
C CYS A 354 4.75 12.24 5.10
N VAL A 355 4.63 11.17 5.90
CA VAL A 355 5.31 11.03 7.21
C VAL A 355 6.53 10.11 7.12
N SER A 356 6.30 8.85 6.78
CA SER A 356 7.33 7.83 6.61
C SER A 356 6.84 6.79 5.61
N PRO A 357 7.71 6.26 4.73
CA PRO A 357 7.35 5.35 3.64
C PRO A 357 7.03 3.92 4.13
N ASP A 358 6.19 3.82 5.16
CA ASP A 358 5.73 2.59 5.80
C ASP A 358 4.26 2.72 6.21
N VAL A 359 3.70 1.63 6.74
CA VAL A 359 2.29 1.57 7.15
C VAL A 359 2.01 2.51 8.32
N GLU A 360 2.95 2.65 9.27
CA GLU A 360 2.79 3.55 10.41
C GLU A 360 2.65 5.02 9.96
N GLY A 361 3.52 5.47 9.05
CA GLY A 361 3.46 6.80 8.46
C GLY A 361 2.17 7.06 7.70
N ALA A 362 1.67 6.06 6.96
CA ALA A 362 0.37 6.17 6.28
C ALA A 362 -0.79 6.31 7.27
N ILE A 363 -0.77 5.57 8.39
CA ILE A 363 -1.79 5.70 9.45
C ILE A 363 -1.75 7.11 10.04
N VAL A 364 -0.57 7.59 10.46
CA VAL A 364 -0.39 8.94 11.03
C VAL A 364 -0.88 10.02 10.06
N SER A 365 -0.55 9.89 8.77
CA SER A 365 -0.99 10.83 7.75
C SER A 365 -2.50 10.83 7.54
N GLY A 366 -3.13 9.65 7.57
CA GLY A 366 -4.59 9.51 7.50
C GLY A 366 -5.33 10.14 8.67
N ILE A 367 -4.80 9.98 9.89
CA ILE A 367 -5.34 10.62 11.11
C ILE A 367 -5.23 12.15 10.99
N ALA A 368 -4.07 12.66 10.59
CA ALA A 368 -3.85 14.10 10.44
C ALA A 368 -4.82 14.73 9.43
N ALA A 369 -5.04 14.08 8.28
CA ALA A 369 -6.01 14.54 7.29
C ALA A 369 -7.45 14.56 7.83
N ALA A 370 -7.85 13.54 8.59
CA ALA A 370 -9.17 13.50 9.21
C ALA A 370 -9.35 14.63 10.24
N SER A 371 -8.33 14.90 11.07
CA SER A 371 -8.34 15.98 12.05
C SER A 371 -8.52 17.34 11.39
N LYS A 372 -7.75 17.66 10.33
CA LYS A 372 -7.89 18.94 9.61
C LYS A 372 -9.29 19.19 9.07
N LEU A 373 -9.91 18.16 8.50
CA LEU A 373 -11.27 18.25 7.99
C LEU A 373 -12.31 18.34 9.10
N THR A 374 -12.15 17.57 10.18
CA THR A 374 -13.05 17.61 11.33
C THR A 374 -13.07 19.00 11.96
N ASP A 375 -11.89 19.57 12.22
CA ASP A 375 -11.75 20.90 12.81
C ASP A 375 -12.46 21.96 11.97
N VAL A 376 -12.25 21.96 10.65
CA VAL A 376 -12.84 22.97 9.77
C VAL A 376 -14.34 22.76 9.56
N LEU A 377 -14.81 21.53 9.47
CA LEU A 377 -16.23 21.22 9.25
C LEU A 377 -17.07 21.34 10.53
N SER A 378 -16.46 21.24 11.71
CA SER A 378 -17.12 21.52 12.99
C SER A 378 -17.29 23.01 13.28
N CYS A 379 -16.50 23.86 12.62
CA CYS A 379 -16.57 25.33 12.72
C CYS A 379 -17.57 25.98 11.74
N LEU A 380 -18.19 25.18 10.85
CA LEU A 380 -19.17 25.62 9.85
C LEU A 380 -20.58 25.27 10.32
#